data_AF-A0ABD7XUZ7-F1
#
_entry.id   AF-A0ABD7XUZ7-F1
#
_cell.length_a   1.000
_cell.length_b   1.000
_cell.length_c   1.000
_cell.angle_alpha   90.00
_cell.angle_beta   90.00
_cell.angle_gamma   90.00
#
_symmetry.space_group_name_H-M   'P 1'
#
loop_
_entity.id
_entity.type
_entity.pdbx_description
1 polymer ?
#
loop_
_entity_poly.entity_id
_entity_poly.type
_entity_poly.pdbx_seq_one_letter_code
_entity_poly.pdbx_strand_id
1 'polypeptide(L)'
;MNTIASSRSAADAARLPLMLGELRLPTMKRLWADLAEQSNREGWPAERFLGVLLEQEVNERETRRLARARIDSHLPPDKSLASFDFDAVPAVSKAHVTALAEADGWLAQGHNLLAFGPPGVGKTHLIAGIGHALIDHGYKVLFVRTSDLVQRLQAARRDLRLPGELAKLDRFDLIILDDLSYARRDQAETSVLFELIAERYERKSIAITANAPFSAWDEVFPDKAMTIAAVDRLVHHATILEMNVDSYRRRAALPARRQRSATTTTQ
;
A
#
# COMPACT_ATOMS: atom_id res chain seq x y z
N MET A 1 46.34 36.85 17.48
CA MET A 1 45.20 36.05 17.99
C MET A 1 44.24 35.57 16.88
N ASN A 2 44.09 36.27 15.74
CA ASN A 2 43.18 35.84 14.65
C ASN A 2 43.58 34.54 13.90
N THR A 3 44.87 34.20 13.83
CA THR A 3 45.34 33.06 13.01
C THR A 3 44.99 31.68 13.60
N ILE A 4 44.84 31.59 14.93
CA ILE A 4 44.55 30.34 15.64
C ILE A 4 43.04 30.02 15.65
N ALA A 5 42.18 31.04 15.67
CA ALA A 5 40.73 30.87 15.56
C ALA A 5 40.31 30.44 14.14
N SER A 6 40.96 30.99 13.12
CA SER A 6 40.76 30.63 11.71
C SER A 6 41.16 29.18 11.40
N SER A 7 42.24 28.68 12.01
CA SER A 7 42.71 27.30 11.76
C SER A 7 41.83 26.24 12.44
N ARG A 8 41.26 26.52 13.62
CA ARG A 8 40.27 25.64 14.27
C ARG A 8 38.98 25.54 13.46
N SER A 9 38.45 26.67 12.98
CA SER A 9 37.25 26.69 12.14
C SER A 9 37.40 25.86 10.86
N ALA A 10 38.56 25.92 10.19
CA ALA A 10 38.83 25.12 9.01
C ALA A 10 38.98 23.61 9.32
N ALA A 11 39.61 23.27 10.45
CA ALA A 11 39.72 21.88 10.91
C ALA A 11 38.35 21.29 11.32
N ASP A 12 37.51 22.08 11.98
CA ASP A 12 36.15 21.68 12.38
C ASP A 12 35.26 21.47 11.14
N ALA A 13 35.36 22.37 10.15
CA ALA A 13 34.68 22.23 8.86
C ALA A 13 35.07 20.95 8.09
N ALA A 14 36.34 20.53 8.17
CA ALA A 14 36.80 19.30 7.55
C ALA A 14 36.31 18.03 8.26
N ARG A 15 36.05 18.09 9.57
CA ARG A 15 35.58 16.94 10.38
C ARG A 15 34.07 16.73 10.29
N LEU A 16 33.30 17.80 10.06
CA LEU A 16 31.83 17.75 9.98
C LEU A 16 31.30 16.70 8.97
N PRO A 17 31.77 16.64 7.71
CA PRO A 17 31.29 15.63 6.75
C PRO A 17 31.55 14.16 7.17
N LEU A 18 32.61 13.92 7.95
CA LEU A 18 32.95 12.59 8.46
C LEU A 18 31.97 12.19 9.57
N MET A 19 31.75 13.07 10.55
CA MET A 19 30.80 12.85 11.65
C MET A 19 29.36 12.70 11.14
N LEU A 20 28.95 13.54 10.18
CA LEU A 20 27.62 13.43 9.54
C LEU A 20 27.47 12.10 8.77
N GLY A 21 28.57 11.58 8.21
CA GLY A 21 28.60 10.25 7.61
C GLY A 21 28.37 9.14 8.63
N GLU A 22 29.06 9.19 9.76
CA GLU A 22 28.95 8.22 10.85
C GLU A 22 27.55 8.20 11.47
N LEU A 23 26.95 9.37 11.67
CA LEU A 23 25.57 9.53 12.15
C LEU A 23 24.50 9.23 11.09
N ARG A 24 24.89 8.88 9.86
CA ARG A 24 24.01 8.60 8.71
C ARG A 24 23.07 9.78 8.41
N LEU A 25 23.59 11.00 8.40
CA LEU A 25 22.89 12.26 8.08
C LEU A 25 23.26 12.74 6.67
N PRO A 26 22.85 12.04 5.58
CA PRO A 26 23.29 12.34 4.23
C PRO A 26 22.80 13.69 3.70
N THR A 27 21.62 14.15 4.13
CA THR A 27 21.05 15.44 3.70
C THR A 27 21.83 16.58 4.33
N MET A 28 22.08 16.53 5.65
CA MET A 28 22.95 17.50 6.31
C MET A 28 24.36 17.48 5.71
N LYS A 29 24.93 16.30 5.46
CA LYS A 29 26.26 16.18 4.83
C LYS A 29 26.33 16.86 3.46
N ARG A 30 25.22 16.86 2.71
CA ARG A 30 25.12 17.52 1.40
C ARG A 30 24.89 19.02 1.52
N LEU A 31 24.09 19.48 2.49
CA LEU A 31 23.60 20.86 2.57
C LEU A 31 24.32 21.77 3.57
N TRP A 32 25.12 21.22 4.49
CA TRP A 32 25.68 21.99 5.62
C TRP A 32 26.54 23.18 5.19
N ALA A 33 27.32 23.05 4.12
CA ALA A 33 28.23 24.11 3.67
C ALA A 33 27.44 25.31 3.14
N ASP A 34 26.53 25.08 2.21
CA ASP A 34 25.69 26.11 1.60
C ASP A 34 24.83 26.84 2.66
N LEU A 35 24.23 26.07 3.58
CA LEU A 35 23.42 26.63 4.66
C LEU A 35 24.26 27.36 5.71
N ALA A 36 25.51 26.96 5.95
CA ALA A 36 26.42 27.68 6.84
C ALA A 36 26.84 29.03 6.23
N GLU A 37 27.14 29.06 4.93
CA GLU A 37 27.42 30.31 4.22
C GLU A 37 26.22 31.25 4.23
N GLN A 38 25.02 30.71 4.01
CA GLN A 38 23.78 31.47 4.11
C GLN A 38 23.56 32.03 5.52
N SER A 39 23.71 31.19 6.55
CA SER A 39 23.60 31.58 7.95
C SER A 39 24.55 32.73 8.30
N ASN A 40 25.79 32.66 7.84
CA ASN A 40 26.79 33.70 8.07
C ASN A 40 26.44 35.02 7.36
N ARG A 41 25.93 34.94 6.12
CA ARG A 41 25.54 36.12 5.33
C ARG A 41 24.30 36.82 5.89
N GLU A 42 23.31 36.05 6.32
CA GLU A 42 22.03 36.56 6.82
C GLU A 42 22.00 36.78 8.33
N GLY A 43 23.08 36.44 9.04
CA GLY A 43 23.21 36.61 10.49
C GLY A 43 22.22 35.76 11.28
N TRP A 44 21.97 34.52 10.83
CA TRP A 44 21.03 33.64 11.53
C TRP A 44 21.57 33.26 12.92
N PRO A 45 20.68 33.18 13.93
CA PRO A 45 21.04 32.58 15.21
C PRO A 45 21.33 31.09 15.01
N ALA A 46 22.20 30.52 15.86
CA ALA A 46 22.65 29.13 15.74
C ALA A 46 21.50 28.12 15.77
N GLU A 47 20.46 28.42 16.56
CA GLU A 47 19.23 27.65 16.67
C GLU A 47 18.50 27.55 15.34
N ARG A 48 18.46 28.66 14.56
CA ARG A 48 17.83 28.67 13.23
C ARG A 48 18.62 27.85 12.23
N PHE A 49 19.94 28.00 12.19
CA PHE A 49 20.80 27.21 11.31
C PHE A 49 20.65 25.71 11.56
N LEU A 50 20.73 25.30 12.83
CA LEU A 50 20.55 23.90 13.22
C LEU A 50 19.12 23.42 12.91
N GLY A 51 18.11 24.23 13.20
CA GLY A 51 16.71 23.93 12.91
C GLY A 51 16.48 23.64 11.43
N VAL A 52 16.95 24.51 10.53
CA VAL A 52 16.81 24.33 9.08
C VAL A 52 17.52 23.06 8.60
N LEU A 53 18.73 22.79 9.08
CA LEU A 53 19.45 21.57 8.68
C LEU A 53 18.73 20.28 9.10
N LEU A 54 18.24 20.24 10.34
CA LEU A 54 17.51 19.08 10.85
C LEU A 54 16.18 18.90 10.15
N GLU A 55 15.46 19.99 9.87
CA GLU A 55 14.20 19.97 9.12
C GLU A 55 14.41 19.38 7.72
N GLN A 56 15.43 19.81 7.00
CA GLN A 56 15.76 19.26 5.68
C GLN A 56 16.07 17.75 5.76
N GLU A 57 16.84 17.32 6.76
CA GLU A 57 17.15 15.90 6.94
C GLU A 57 15.93 15.06 7.27
N VAL A 58 15.05 15.54 8.16
CA VAL A 58 13.79 14.85 8.50
C VAL A 58 12.91 14.74 7.26
N ASN A 59 12.71 15.84 6.53
CA ASN A 59 11.85 15.86 5.34
C ASN A 59 12.36 14.94 4.23
N GLU A 60 13.67 14.95 3.96
CA GLU A 60 14.25 14.11 2.90
C GLU A 60 14.31 12.63 3.34
N ARG A 61 14.42 12.33 4.64
CA ARG A 61 14.28 10.96 5.18
C ARG A 61 12.87 10.43 5.02
N GLU A 62 11.86 11.20 5.38
CA GLU A 62 10.45 10.84 5.20
C GLU A 62 10.14 10.62 3.72
N THR A 63 10.58 11.54 2.85
CA THR A 63 10.44 11.40 1.40
C THR A 63 11.06 10.09 0.88
N ARG A 64 12.29 9.79 1.29
CA ARG A 64 12.98 8.53 0.93
C ARG A 64 12.27 7.30 1.49
N ARG A 65 11.73 7.37 2.70
CA ARG A 65 10.97 6.28 3.33
C ARG A 65 9.70 5.98 2.53
N LEU A 66 8.91 7.00 2.20
CA LEU A 66 7.69 6.87 1.42
C LEU A 66 7.98 6.37 0.00
N ALA A 67 9.01 6.91 -0.67
CA ALA A 67 9.41 6.45 -2.00
C ALA A 67 9.76 4.94 -2.01
N ARG A 68 10.51 4.47 -1.00
CA ARG A 68 10.81 3.04 -0.85
C ARG A 68 9.56 2.22 -0.57
N ALA A 69 8.68 2.68 0.33
CA ALA A 69 7.42 2.00 0.63
C ALA A 69 6.54 1.86 -0.61
N ARG A 70 6.46 2.89 -1.47
CA ARG A 70 5.74 2.83 -2.75
C ARG A 70 6.33 1.76 -3.69
N ILE A 71 7.65 1.68 -3.82
CA ILE A 71 8.32 0.66 -4.64
C ILE A 71 8.06 -0.74 -4.09
N ASP A 72 8.28 -0.94 -2.79
CA ASP A 72 8.13 -2.22 -2.09
C ASP A 72 6.67 -2.70 -2.06
N SER A 73 5.71 -1.78 -2.23
CA SER A 73 4.29 -2.12 -2.24
C SER A 73 3.83 -2.83 -3.49
N HIS A 74 4.53 -2.71 -4.62
CA HIS A 74 4.09 -3.23 -5.92
C HIS A 74 2.68 -2.77 -6.34
N LEU A 75 2.17 -1.67 -5.78
CA LEU A 75 0.89 -1.10 -6.18
C LEU A 75 0.95 -0.56 -7.63
N PRO A 76 -0.10 -0.75 -8.43
CA PRO A 76 -0.19 -0.14 -9.76
C PRO A 76 -0.15 1.39 -9.68
N PRO A 77 0.75 2.10 -10.36
CA PRO A 77 0.96 3.53 -10.19
C PRO A 77 -0.25 4.38 -10.60
N ASP A 78 -1.01 3.94 -11.62
CA ASP A 78 -2.12 4.73 -12.20
C ASP A 78 -3.45 4.59 -11.42
N LYS A 79 -3.50 3.74 -10.40
CA LYS A 79 -4.73 3.36 -9.68
C LYS A 79 -4.84 4.06 -8.33
N SER A 80 -4.92 5.39 -8.34
CA SER A 80 -5.15 6.19 -7.13
C SER A 80 -6.66 6.43 -6.89
N LEU A 81 -7.03 6.84 -5.67
CA LEU A 81 -8.42 7.24 -5.38
C LEU A 81 -8.83 8.49 -6.18
N ALA A 82 -7.88 9.36 -6.53
CA ALA A 82 -8.13 10.55 -7.33
C ALA A 82 -8.52 10.21 -8.79
N SER A 83 -8.03 9.10 -9.34
CA SER A 83 -8.39 8.62 -10.68
C SER A 83 -9.59 7.68 -10.69
N PHE A 84 -10.20 7.40 -9.53
CA PHE A 84 -11.36 6.52 -9.41
C PHE A 84 -12.67 7.29 -9.61
N ASP A 85 -13.49 6.83 -10.56
CA ASP A 85 -14.81 7.37 -10.84
C ASP A 85 -15.85 6.74 -9.90
N PHE A 86 -16.21 7.45 -8.83
CA PHE A 86 -17.23 7.02 -7.86
C PHE A 86 -18.65 7.10 -8.44
N ASP A 87 -18.92 7.98 -9.41
CA ASP A 87 -20.24 8.09 -10.03
C ASP A 87 -20.55 6.86 -10.89
N ALA A 88 -19.50 6.21 -11.41
CA ALA A 88 -19.60 4.94 -12.11
C ALA A 88 -19.91 3.73 -11.20
N VAL A 89 -19.81 3.86 -9.87
CA VAL A 89 -20.07 2.79 -8.88
C VAL A 89 -20.84 3.35 -7.66
N PRO A 90 -22.14 3.68 -7.82
CA PRO A 90 -22.93 4.34 -6.75
C PRO A 90 -23.09 3.51 -5.47
N ALA A 91 -22.94 2.18 -5.59
CA ALA A 91 -22.99 1.26 -4.46
C ALA A 91 -21.87 1.48 -3.43
N VAL A 92 -20.76 2.12 -3.83
CA VAL A 92 -19.63 2.40 -2.93
C VAL A 92 -19.64 3.87 -2.53
N SER A 93 -19.88 4.13 -1.24
CA SER A 93 -19.83 5.49 -0.70
C SER A 93 -18.41 6.05 -0.72
N LYS A 94 -18.22 7.18 -1.40
CA LYS A 94 -16.95 7.93 -1.42
C LYS A 94 -16.50 8.32 -0.01
N ALA A 95 -17.42 8.78 0.83
CA ALA A 95 -17.11 9.16 2.22
C ALA A 95 -16.56 7.96 3.03
N HIS A 96 -17.15 6.78 2.84
CA HIS A 96 -16.69 5.57 3.51
C HIS A 96 -15.29 5.15 3.02
N VAL A 97 -15.04 5.21 1.71
CA VAL A 97 -13.72 4.89 1.15
C VAL A 97 -12.66 5.90 1.60
N THR A 98 -13.00 7.17 1.70
CA THR A 98 -12.09 8.19 2.25
C THR A 98 -11.76 7.92 3.71
N ALA A 99 -12.73 7.57 4.54
CA ALA A 99 -12.48 7.19 5.94
C ALA A 99 -11.55 5.96 6.05
N LEU A 100 -11.74 4.96 5.19
CA LEU A 100 -10.83 3.79 5.12
C LEU A 100 -9.40 4.20 4.71
N ALA A 101 -9.27 5.17 3.79
CA ALA A 101 -8.01 5.68 3.28
C ALA A 101 -7.23 6.53 4.31
N GLU A 102 -7.93 7.13 5.27
CA GLU A 102 -7.34 7.85 6.42
C GLU A 102 -6.84 6.92 7.53
N ALA A 103 -7.07 5.61 7.40
CA ALA A 103 -6.56 4.60 8.32
C ALA A 103 -7.01 4.74 9.78
N ASP A 104 -8.21 5.28 10.04
CA ASP A 104 -8.68 5.61 11.39
C ASP A 104 -8.93 4.34 12.24
N GLY A 105 -7.84 3.83 12.86
CA GLY A 105 -7.85 2.73 13.82
C GLY A 105 -8.02 1.32 13.26
N TRP A 106 -8.68 1.15 12.11
CA TRP A 106 -9.03 -0.19 11.59
C TRP A 106 -7.80 -1.07 11.32
N LEU A 107 -6.72 -0.50 10.77
CA LEU A 107 -5.46 -1.21 10.52
C LEU A 107 -4.80 -1.72 11.79
N ALA A 108 -4.85 -0.93 12.87
CA ALA A 108 -4.26 -1.27 14.15
C ALA A 108 -5.05 -2.36 14.89
N GLN A 109 -6.36 -2.48 14.59
CA GLN A 109 -7.24 -3.51 15.11
C GLN A 109 -7.17 -4.82 14.30
N GLY A 110 -6.41 -4.86 13.21
CA GLY A 110 -6.37 -6.02 12.31
C GLY A 110 -7.66 -6.21 11.52
N HIS A 111 -8.42 -5.13 11.27
CA HIS A 111 -9.67 -5.19 10.50
C HIS A 111 -9.36 -5.46 9.02
N ASN A 112 -10.08 -6.38 8.40
CA ASN A 112 -9.89 -6.74 6.98
C ASN A 112 -10.76 -5.89 6.06
N LEU A 113 -10.38 -5.84 4.78
CA LEU A 113 -11.11 -5.11 3.75
C LEU A 113 -11.41 -5.99 2.54
N LEU A 114 -12.68 -6.16 2.21
CA LEU A 114 -13.11 -7.19 1.26
C LEU A 114 -13.92 -6.52 0.14
N ALA A 115 -13.42 -6.58 -1.09
CA ALA A 115 -14.10 -6.01 -2.25
C ALA A 115 -14.64 -7.10 -3.18
N PHE A 116 -15.96 -7.11 -3.37
CA PHE A 116 -16.68 -8.08 -4.20
C PHE A 116 -17.35 -7.42 -5.40
N GLY A 117 -17.58 -8.20 -6.45
CA GLY A 117 -18.36 -7.78 -7.60
C GLY A 117 -17.83 -8.36 -8.92
N PRO A 118 -18.53 -8.15 -10.04
CA PRO A 118 -18.12 -8.69 -11.34
C PRO A 118 -16.72 -8.25 -11.80
N PRO A 119 -16.10 -8.98 -12.75
CA PRO A 119 -14.85 -8.54 -13.35
C PRO A 119 -14.96 -7.15 -14.01
N GLY A 120 -13.95 -6.31 -13.77
CA GLY A 120 -13.83 -5.01 -14.40
C GLY A 120 -14.70 -3.89 -13.80
N VAL A 121 -15.29 -4.05 -12.62
CA VAL A 121 -16.04 -2.98 -11.92
C VAL A 121 -15.18 -2.00 -11.12
N GLY A 122 -13.86 -2.23 -11.04
CA GLY A 122 -12.93 -1.33 -10.36
C GLY A 122 -12.41 -1.80 -9.00
N LYS A 123 -12.73 -3.02 -8.53
CA LYS A 123 -12.27 -3.57 -7.23
C LYS A 123 -10.77 -3.39 -6.97
N THR A 124 -9.94 -3.84 -7.91
CA THR A 124 -8.48 -3.70 -7.84
C THR A 124 -8.05 -2.25 -7.81
N HIS A 125 -8.74 -1.35 -8.52
CA HIS A 125 -8.44 0.08 -8.50
C HIS A 125 -8.75 0.67 -7.15
N LEU A 126 -9.95 0.38 -6.62
CA LEU A 126 -10.40 0.91 -5.34
C LEU A 126 -9.45 0.51 -4.20
N ILE A 127 -9.15 -0.78 -4.08
CA ILE A 127 -8.25 -1.29 -3.03
C ILE A 127 -6.81 -0.78 -3.24
N ALA A 128 -6.33 -0.70 -4.49
CA ALA A 128 -5.02 -0.11 -4.76
C ALA A 128 -4.98 1.38 -4.39
N GLY A 129 -6.05 2.12 -4.65
CA GLY A 129 -6.18 3.53 -4.30
C GLY A 129 -6.13 3.74 -2.79
N ILE A 130 -6.86 2.93 -2.02
CA ILE A 130 -6.76 2.90 -0.55
C ILE A 130 -5.31 2.59 -0.16
N GLY A 131 -4.70 1.56 -0.75
CA GLY A 131 -3.30 1.20 -0.50
C GLY A 131 -2.32 2.37 -0.72
N HIS A 132 -2.48 3.15 -1.78
CA HIS A 132 -1.66 4.35 -2.03
C HIS A 132 -1.85 5.40 -0.94
N ALA A 133 -3.08 5.68 -0.55
CA ALA A 133 -3.37 6.63 0.52
C ALA A 133 -2.79 6.17 1.87
N LEU A 134 -2.85 4.88 2.17
CA LEU A 134 -2.24 4.32 3.38
C LEU A 134 -0.73 4.47 3.40
N ILE A 135 -0.06 4.30 2.25
CA ILE A 135 1.38 4.55 2.15
C ILE A 135 1.69 6.03 2.43
N ASP A 136 0.85 6.95 1.95
CA ASP A 136 1.01 8.38 2.23
C ASP A 136 0.87 8.72 3.72
N HIS A 137 0.06 7.95 4.47
CA HIS A 137 -0.02 8.02 5.93
C HIS A 137 1.12 7.27 6.64
N GLY A 138 2.07 6.69 5.90
CA GLY A 138 3.26 6.04 6.45
C GLY A 138 3.14 4.53 6.69
N TYR A 139 2.02 3.89 6.32
CA TYR A 139 1.84 2.45 6.46
C TYR A 139 2.57 1.66 5.38
N LYS A 140 3.01 0.45 5.72
CA LYS A 140 3.61 -0.49 4.76
C LYS A 140 2.53 -1.35 4.16
N VAL A 141 2.28 -1.17 2.86
CA VAL A 141 1.31 -1.96 2.11
C VAL A 141 2.05 -2.87 1.14
N LEU A 142 1.55 -4.10 0.93
CA LEU A 142 2.00 -5.00 -0.12
C LEU A 142 0.82 -5.36 -1.02
N PHE A 143 0.95 -5.16 -2.31
CA PHE A 143 0.00 -5.59 -3.34
C PHE A 143 0.58 -6.79 -4.08
N VAL A 144 -0.18 -7.88 -4.13
CA VAL A 144 0.24 -9.11 -4.82
C VAL A 144 -0.98 -9.81 -5.40
N ARG A 145 -0.79 -10.44 -6.57
CA ARG A 145 -1.81 -11.35 -7.09
C ARG A 145 -1.88 -12.58 -6.20
N THR A 146 -3.08 -12.99 -5.85
CA THR A 146 -3.28 -14.09 -4.91
C THR A 146 -2.62 -15.39 -5.40
N SER A 147 -2.70 -15.67 -6.70
CA SER A 147 -2.04 -16.81 -7.35
C SER A 147 -0.54 -16.87 -7.11
N ASP A 148 0.13 -15.72 -7.23
CA ASP A 148 1.58 -15.61 -7.21
C ASP A 148 2.10 -15.77 -5.77
N LEU A 149 1.35 -15.22 -4.81
CA LEU A 149 1.63 -15.38 -3.39
C LEU A 149 1.48 -16.85 -2.97
N VAL A 150 0.38 -17.49 -3.35
CA VAL A 150 0.12 -18.91 -3.03
C VAL A 150 1.24 -19.79 -3.57
N GLN A 151 1.64 -19.61 -4.84
CA GLN A 151 2.76 -20.36 -5.42
C GLN A 151 4.07 -20.16 -4.66
N ARG A 152 4.37 -18.92 -4.26
CA ARG A 152 5.55 -18.61 -3.44
C ARG A 152 5.51 -19.30 -2.08
N LEU A 153 4.38 -19.26 -1.39
CA LEU A 153 4.21 -19.90 -0.08
C LEU A 153 4.27 -21.42 -0.17
N GLN A 154 3.72 -22.01 -1.24
CA GLN A 154 3.85 -23.44 -1.48
C GLN A 154 5.29 -23.90 -1.73
N ALA A 155 6.05 -23.14 -2.52
CA ALA A 155 7.47 -23.41 -2.69
C ALA A 155 8.20 -23.33 -1.35
N ALA A 156 7.93 -22.28 -0.56
CA ALA A 156 8.52 -22.12 0.76
C ALA A 156 8.15 -23.26 1.73
N ARG A 157 6.92 -23.77 1.66
CA ARG A 157 6.47 -24.92 2.45
C ARG A 157 7.20 -26.20 2.08
N ARG A 158 7.34 -26.48 0.78
CA ARG A 158 8.10 -27.64 0.27
C ARG A 158 9.56 -27.59 0.73
N ASP A 159 10.13 -26.39 0.78
CA ASP A 159 11.52 -26.17 1.20
C ASP A 159 11.69 -25.97 2.72
N LEU A 160 10.64 -26.19 3.54
CA LEU A 160 10.65 -26.00 4.99
C LEU A 160 11.02 -24.57 5.46
N ARG A 161 10.75 -23.57 4.63
CA ARG A 161 11.04 -22.13 4.86
C ARG A 161 9.78 -21.27 5.04
N LEU A 162 8.61 -21.88 5.16
CA LEU A 162 7.33 -21.17 5.26
C LEU A 162 7.27 -20.17 6.44
N PRO A 163 7.69 -20.50 7.67
CA PRO A 163 7.65 -19.54 8.78
C PRO A 163 8.49 -18.28 8.49
N GLY A 164 9.64 -18.44 7.84
CA GLY A 164 10.49 -17.31 7.45
C GLY A 164 9.88 -16.44 6.35
N GLU A 165 9.10 -17.02 5.44
CA GLU A 165 8.35 -16.25 4.44
C GLU A 165 7.15 -15.52 5.06
N LEU A 166 6.42 -16.13 5.99
CA LEU A 166 5.34 -15.47 6.72
C LEU A 166 5.86 -14.30 7.56
N ALA A 167 7.00 -14.46 8.25
CA ALA A 167 7.64 -13.38 8.99
C ALA A 167 8.05 -12.19 8.08
N LYS A 168 8.43 -12.45 6.83
CA LYS A 168 8.68 -11.37 5.85
C LYS A 168 7.41 -10.65 5.44
N LEU A 169 6.27 -11.35 5.38
CA LEU A 169 4.97 -10.75 5.09
C LEU A 169 4.43 -9.95 6.28
N ASP A 170 4.74 -10.35 7.51
CA ASP A 170 4.30 -9.67 8.74
C ASP A 170 4.85 -8.24 8.89
N ARG A 171 5.95 -7.92 8.17
CA ARG A 171 6.49 -6.55 8.12
C ARG A 171 5.55 -5.52 7.49
N PHE A 172 4.53 -5.97 6.77
CA PHE A 172 3.54 -5.12 6.10
C PHE A 172 2.29 -4.99 6.96
N ASP A 173 1.83 -3.75 7.13
CA ASP A 173 0.62 -3.41 7.88
C ASP A 173 -0.64 -3.89 7.15
N LEU A 174 -0.63 -3.80 5.81
CA LEU A 174 -1.69 -4.33 4.94
C LEU A 174 -1.10 -5.21 3.84
N ILE A 175 -1.70 -6.37 3.63
CA ILE A 175 -1.46 -7.20 2.44
C ILE A 175 -2.73 -7.20 1.60
N ILE A 176 -2.62 -6.71 0.37
CA ILE A 176 -3.67 -6.74 -0.65
C ILE A 176 -3.46 -7.99 -1.51
N LEU A 177 -4.43 -8.90 -1.44
CA LEU A 177 -4.56 -10.10 -2.25
C LEU A 177 -5.52 -9.80 -3.40
N ASP A 178 -4.94 -9.53 -4.57
CA ASP A 178 -5.74 -9.21 -5.76
C ASP A 178 -6.17 -10.48 -6.49
N ASP A 179 -7.38 -10.42 -7.02
CA ASP A 179 -8.03 -11.44 -7.84
C ASP A 179 -7.99 -12.82 -7.20
N LEU A 180 -8.59 -12.92 -6.01
CA LEU A 180 -9.02 -14.18 -5.45
C LEU A 180 -10.20 -14.69 -6.30
N SER A 181 -9.87 -15.16 -7.49
CA SER A 181 -10.77 -15.81 -8.41
C SER A 181 -10.75 -17.32 -8.14
N TYR A 182 -11.92 -17.92 -8.33
CA TYR A 182 -12.28 -19.33 -8.09
C TYR A 182 -11.51 -20.34 -8.93
N ALA A 183 -10.18 -20.28 -8.87
CA ALA A 183 -9.37 -21.35 -9.36
C ALA A 183 -9.61 -22.52 -8.39
N ARG A 184 -10.21 -23.59 -8.91
CA ARG A 184 -10.15 -24.94 -8.36
C ARG A 184 -8.69 -25.28 -8.14
N ARG A 185 -8.17 -24.93 -6.97
CA ARG A 185 -6.75 -25.00 -6.64
C ARG A 185 -6.58 -26.13 -5.65
N ASP A 186 -5.47 -26.84 -5.81
CA ASP A 186 -5.11 -28.04 -5.03
C ASP A 186 -5.29 -27.77 -3.52
N GLN A 187 -5.61 -28.81 -2.73
CA GLN A 187 -5.73 -28.70 -1.27
C GLN A 187 -4.48 -28.05 -0.65
N ALA A 188 -3.32 -28.32 -1.24
CA ALA A 188 -2.06 -27.69 -0.88
C ALA A 188 -2.07 -26.15 -1.05
N GLU A 189 -2.74 -25.61 -2.08
CA GLU A 189 -2.81 -24.16 -2.37
C GLU A 189 -3.67 -23.44 -1.34
N THR A 190 -4.77 -24.07 -0.98
CA THR A 190 -5.71 -23.60 0.04
C THR A 190 -5.05 -23.52 1.41
N SER A 191 -4.25 -24.54 1.78
CA SER A 191 -3.67 -24.62 3.12
C SER A 191 -2.68 -23.50 3.45
N VAL A 192 -1.81 -23.09 2.51
CA VAL A 192 -0.83 -22.02 2.75
C VAL A 192 -1.48 -20.63 2.86
N LEU A 193 -2.60 -20.41 2.16
CA LEU A 193 -3.38 -19.19 2.29
C LEU A 193 -4.03 -19.10 3.68
N PHE A 194 -4.51 -20.22 4.22
CA PHE A 194 -5.07 -20.27 5.58
C PHE A 194 -4.03 -20.02 6.65
N GLU A 195 -2.81 -20.55 6.50
CA GLU A 195 -1.72 -20.24 7.42
C GLU A 195 -1.43 -18.73 7.44
N LEU A 196 -1.44 -18.06 6.29
CA LEU A 196 -1.29 -16.61 6.23
C LEU A 196 -2.45 -15.85 6.91
N ILE A 197 -3.69 -16.25 6.67
CA ILE A 197 -4.88 -15.62 7.28
C ILE A 197 -4.85 -15.80 8.80
N ALA A 198 -4.53 -17.02 9.27
CA ALA A 198 -4.45 -17.33 10.69
C ALA A 198 -3.34 -16.53 11.40
N GLU A 199 -2.17 -16.39 10.78
CA GLU A 199 -1.05 -15.64 11.35
C GLU A 199 -1.37 -14.14 11.52
N ARG A 200 -2.22 -13.60 10.65
CA ARG A 200 -2.57 -12.17 10.64
C ARG A 200 -3.86 -11.85 11.41
N TYR A 201 -4.68 -12.85 11.71
CA TYR A 201 -5.94 -12.69 12.43
C TYR A 201 -5.76 -11.89 13.73
N GLU A 202 -6.59 -10.85 13.92
CA GLU A 202 -6.57 -9.91 15.06
C GLU A 202 -5.23 -9.18 15.30
N ARG A 203 -4.26 -9.29 14.38
CA ARG A 203 -2.93 -8.66 14.49
C ARG A 203 -2.66 -7.65 13.39
N LYS A 204 -2.95 -8.03 12.15
CA LYS A 204 -2.59 -7.26 10.96
C LYS A 204 -3.64 -7.46 9.87
N SER A 205 -3.82 -6.43 9.05
CA SER A 205 -4.96 -6.40 8.12
C SER A 205 -4.63 -7.09 6.80
N ILE A 206 -5.67 -7.69 6.20
CA ILE A 206 -5.65 -8.23 4.83
C ILE A 206 -6.76 -7.55 4.04
N ALA A 207 -6.45 -7.14 2.81
CA ALA A 207 -7.44 -6.73 1.83
C ALA A 207 -7.56 -7.77 0.72
N ILE A 208 -8.78 -8.11 0.29
CA ILE A 208 -9.02 -9.08 -0.79
C ILE A 208 -9.92 -8.47 -1.86
N THR A 209 -9.60 -8.74 -3.12
CA THR A 209 -10.55 -8.54 -4.23
C THR A 209 -11.01 -9.90 -4.76
N ALA A 210 -12.32 -10.09 -4.92
CA ALA A 210 -12.87 -11.34 -5.43
C ALA A 210 -14.05 -11.09 -6.38
N ASN A 211 -14.28 -12.04 -7.29
CA ASN A 211 -15.29 -11.89 -8.34
C ASN A 211 -16.68 -12.39 -7.95
N ALA A 212 -16.82 -13.17 -6.88
CA ALA A 212 -18.12 -13.54 -6.34
C ALA A 212 -18.11 -13.54 -4.80
N PRO A 213 -19.30 -13.54 -4.17
CA PRO A 213 -19.46 -13.31 -2.74
C PRO A 213 -19.06 -14.53 -1.90
N PHE A 214 -18.91 -14.32 -0.59
CA PHE A 214 -18.55 -15.38 0.37
C PHE A 214 -19.52 -16.56 0.41
N SER A 215 -20.80 -16.33 0.16
CA SER A 215 -21.80 -17.41 0.14
C SER A 215 -21.51 -18.48 -0.91
N ALA A 216 -20.67 -18.18 -1.91
CA ALA A 216 -20.25 -19.12 -2.93
C ALA A 216 -18.90 -19.79 -2.63
N TRP A 217 -18.30 -19.56 -1.45
CA TRP A 217 -16.98 -20.10 -1.11
C TRP A 217 -17.02 -21.58 -0.67
N ASP A 218 -18.17 -22.08 -0.20
CA ASP A 218 -18.34 -23.49 0.20
C ASP A 218 -18.10 -24.51 -0.94
N GLU A 219 -18.18 -24.06 -2.19
CA GLU A 219 -17.96 -24.86 -3.40
C GLU A 219 -16.50 -24.83 -3.91
N VAL A 220 -15.66 -23.99 -3.30
CA VAL A 220 -14.33 -23.62 -3.82
C VAL A 220 -13.23 -24.44 -3.19
N PHE A 221 -13.47 -24.86 -1.95
CA PHE A 221 -12.47 -25.47 -1.12
C PHE A 221 -12.75 -26.96 -0.92
N PRO A 222 -11.74 -27.82 -1.04
CA PRO A 222 -11.91 -29.26 -0.89
C PRO A 222 -12.36 -29.68 0.53
N ASP A 223 -11.94 -28.92 1.54
CA ASP A 223 -12.25 -29.17 2.95
C ASP A 223 -13.16 -28.06 3.50
N LYS A 224 -14.45 -28.39 3.66
CA LYS A 224 -15.46 -27.46 4.17
C LYS A 224 -15.15 -26.97 5.58
N ALA A 225 -14.56 -27.79 6.44
CA ALA A 225 -14.32 -27.41 7.83
C ALA A 225 -13.21 -26.35 7.93
N MET A 226 -12.09 -26.54 7.23
CA MET A 226 -11.01 -25.54 7.20
C MET A 226 -11.47 -24.22 6.57
N THR A 227 -12.31 -24.29 5.55
CA THR A 227 -12.86 -23.14 4.84
C THR A 227 -13.70 -22.27 5.76
N ILE A 228 -14.66 -22.88 6.45
CA ILE A 228 -15.53 -22.18 7.39
C ILE A 228 -14.68 -21.47 8.42
N ALA A 229 -13.66 -22.13 8.98
CA ALA A 229 -12.81 -21.55 9.99
C ALA A 229 -11.95 -20.37 9.49
N ALA A 230 -11.51 -20.39 8.24
CA ALA A 230 -10.71 -19.30 7.67
C ALA A 230 -11.58 -18.12 7.22
N VAL A 231 -12.74 -18.40 6.63
CA VAL A 231 -13.74 -17.39 6.27
C VAL A 231 -14.23 -16.68 7.52
N ASP A 232 -14.52 -17.41 8.58
CA ASP A 232 -14.92 -16.86 9.88
C ASP A 232 -13.87 -15.85 10.39
N ARG A 233 -12.59 -16.24 10.44
CA ARG A 233 -11.49 -15.34 10.83
C ARG A 233 -11.35 -14.13 9.93
N LEU A 234 -11.58 -14.29 8.64
CA LEU A 234 -11.41 -13.21 7.67
C LEU A 234 -12.56 -12.19 7.75
N VAL A 235 -13.79 -12.66 8.00
CA VAL A 235 -15.02 -11.85 7.98
C VAL A 235 -15.40 -11.32 9.36
N HIS A 236 -14.95 -11.95 10.45
CA HIS A 236 -15.29 -11.55 11.83
C HIS A 236 -15.03 -10.06 12.09
N HIS A 237 -13.91 -9.53 11.59
CA HIS A 237 -13.59 -8.11 11.59
C HIS A 237 -13.29 -7.67 10.18
N ALA A 238 -14.32 -7.44 9.37
CA ALA A 238 -14.14 -6.98 7.99
C ALA A 238 -15.11 -5.87 7.58
N THR A 239 -14.58 -4.91 6.83
CA THR A 239 -15.39 -4.01 6.01
C THR A 239 -15.59 -4.63 4.63
N ILE A 240 -16.85 -4.80 4.23
CA ILE A 240 -17.22 -5.36 2.94
C ILE A 240 -17.67 -4.25 1.99
N LEU A 241 -17.05 -4.20 0.82
CA LEU A 241 -17.35 -3.28 -0.28
C LEU A 241 -17.93 -4.07 -1.45
N GLU A 242 -19.25 -4.04 -1.60
CA GLU A 242 -19.94 -4.69 -2.73
C GLU A 242 -20.09 -3.75 -3.93
N MET A 243 -19.49 -4.14 -5.05
CA MET A 243 -19.52 -3.39 -6.31
C MET A 243 -20.47 -4.07 -7.30
N ASN A 244 -21.77 -3.91 -7.07
CA ASN A 244 -22.84 -4.48 -7.89
C ASN A 244 -23.16 -3.55 -9.08
N VAL A 245 -22.23 -3.41 -10.03
CA VAL A 245 -22.35 -2.51 -11.19
C VAL A 245 -21.84 -3.13 -12.48
N ASP A 246 -22.23 -2.56 -13.62
CA ASP A 246 -21.76 -2.99 -14.94
C ASP A 246 -20.26 -2.71 -15.15
N SER A 247 -19.58 -3.68 -15.76
CA SER A 247 -18.11 -3.71 -15.95
C SER A 247 -17.59 -2.44 -16.67
N TYR A 248 -16.70 -1.70 -16.01
CA TYR A 248 -15.96 -0.57 -16.56
C TYR A 248 -15.14 -0.97 -17.80
N ARG A 249 -14.54 -2.17 -17.80
CA ARG A 249 -13.80 -2.68 -18.98
C ARG A 249 -14.71 -2.86 -20.19
N ARG A 250 -15.98 -3.25 -20.00
CA ARG A 250 -16.96 -3.31 -21.10
C ARG A 250 -17.33 -1.93 -21.62
N ARG A 251 -17.48 -0.93 -20.73
CA ARG A 251 -17.73 0.47 -21.13
C ARG A 251 -16.56 1.09 -21.89
N ALA A 252 -15.32 0.85 -21.45
CA ALA A 252 -14.11 1.34 -22.13
C ALA A 252 -13.83 0.62 -23.45
N ALA A 253 -14.22 -0.66 -23.59
CA ALA A 253 -14.08 -1.44 -24.82
C ALA A 253 -15.20 -1.21 -25.84
N LEU A 254 -16.28 -0.50 -25.49
CA LEU A 254 -17.28 -0.05 -26.44
C LEU A 254 -16.74 1.20 -27.14
N PRO A 255 -16.36 1.14 -28.44
CA PRO A 255 -16.01 2.34 -29.18
C PRO A 255 -17.21 3.29 -29.20
N ALA A 256 -16.95 4.60 -29.22
CA ALA A 256 -17.93 5.69 -29.32
C ALA A 256 -18.73 5.66 -30.64
N ARG A 257 -19.51 4.60 -30.86
CA ARG A 257 -20.29 4.35 -32.07
C ARG A 257 -21.68 3.86 -31.70
N ARG A 258 -22.39 4.65 -30.89
CA ARG A 258 -23.84 4.50 -30.69
C ARG A 258 -24.49 5.79 -30.15
N GLN A 259 -24.24 6.92 -30.81
CA GLN A 259 -25.02 8.16 -30.61
C GLN A 259 -25.47 8.82 -31.93
N ARG A 260 -25.47 8.11 -33.08
CA ARG A 260 -25.88 8.69 -34.38
C ARG A 260 -27.01 7.97 -35.13
N SER A 261 -27.77 7.08 -34.49
CA SER A 261 -28.87 6.35 -35.17
C SER A 261 -30.25 6.59 -34.56
N ALA A 262 -30.49 7.78 -34.01
CA ALA A 262 -31.81 8.18 -33.51
C ALA A 262 -32.16 9.63 -33.92
N THR A 263 -32.01 9.96 -35.21
CA THR A 263 -32.69 11.10 -35.84
C THR A 263 -32.47 10.99 -37.35
N THR A 264 -33.40 10.33 -38.05
CA THR A 264 -33.85 10.62 -39.43
C THR A 264 -34.74 9.45 -39.84
N THR A 265 -36.06 9.63 -39.75
CA THR A 265 -37.06 9.33 -40.78
C THR A 265 -38.44 9.57 -40.15
N THR A 266 -38.87 10.82 -40.21
CA THR A 266 -40.29 11.16 -40.29
C THR A 266 -40.62 11.16 -41.77
N GLN A 267 -41.49 10.25 -42.19
CA GLN A 267 -42.44 10.46 -43.28
C GLN A 267 -43.80 10.03 -42.77
#